data_AF-A0AAW5LI25-F1
#
_entry.id   AF-A0AAW5LI25-F1
#
_cell.length_a   1.000
_cell.length_b   1.000
_cell.length_c   1.000
_cell.angle_alpha   90.00
_cell.angle_beta   90.00
_cell.angle_gamma   90.00
#
_symmetry.space_group_name_H-M   'P 1'
#
loop_
_entity.id
_entity.type
_entity.pdbx_description
1 polymer ?
#
loop_
_entity_poly.entity_id
_entity_poly.type
_entity_poly.pdbx_seq_one_letter_code
_entity_poly.pdbx_strand_id
1 'polypeptide(L)'
;GYDLERGQSRQVTNAKHDQVSRYKQKTEYHKQEYERESQKLSHIQQKNNELIEQYQKSLETLKKPLNVKYEHETEKVGGLFNKEIQKTGNVVISQEDFNAFQKQIEAAQLIKDDYEYIKSDKALNDLKNENNKLREQNKDLSETLSRANEFIKDRKKDLDNALNVIKVIREIFEKLEQVLGRNKYQHLMNDVSRDNGRMIKTIQMFDKQIHPEEYQEKEQKNNQNHGRGMSR
;
A
#
# COMPACT_ATOMS: atom_id res chain seq x y z
N GLY A 1 -13.97 18.03 24.33
CA GLY A 1 -14.17 19.30 23.59
C GLY A 1 -12.80 19.81 23.21
N TYR A 2 -12.64 20.40 22.02
CA TYR A 2 -11.36 21.00 21.63
C TYR A 2 -11.37 22.47 22.07
N ASP A 3 -10.35 22.87 22.84
CA ASP A 3 -10.12 24.26 23.24
C ASP A 3 -9.69 25.08 22.02
N LEU A 4 -10.62 25.85 21.47
CA LEU A 4 -10.32 26.83 20.43
C LEU A 4 -9.94 28.15 21.13
N GLU A 5 -8.67 28.55 21.00
CA GLU A 5 -8.19 29.86 21.43
C GLU A 5 -9.05 30.97 20.82
N ARG A 6 -9.65 31.79 21.70
CA ARG A 6 -10.55 32.88 21.31
C ARG A 6 -9.76 33.96 20.57
N GLY A 7 -10.02 34.14 19.27
CA GLY A 7 -9.46 35.25 18.48
C GLY A 7 -9.24 34.99 16.99
N GLN A 8 -9.42 33.76 16.47
CA GLN A 8 -9.28 33.51 15.03
C GLN A 8 -10.55 33.90 14.26
N SER A 9 -10.38 34.58 13.11
CA SER A 9 -11.45 34.89 12.15
C SER A 9 -12.32 33.66 11.89
N ARG A 10 -13.65 33.82 11.89
CA ARG A 10 -14.63 32.76 11.57
C ARG A 10 -14.28 31.98 10.30
N GLN A 11 -13.66 32.63 9.33
CA GLN A 11 -13.22 31.99 8.08
C GLN A 11 -12.00 31.08 8.29
N VAL A 12 -11.06 31.48 9.15
CA VAL A 12 -9.87 30.67 9.49
C VAL A 12 -10.25 29.49 10.38
N THR A 13 -11.19 29.67 11.30
CA THR A 13 -11.73 28.55 12.11
C THR A 13 -12.58 27.60 11.28
N ASN A 14 -13.39 28.10 10.34
CA ASN A 14 -14.12 27.23 9.40
C ASN A 14 -13.15 26.49 8.45
N ALA A 15 -12.14 27.15 7.89
CA ALA A 15 -11.15 26.51 7.04
C ALA A 15 -10.34 25.44 7.79
N LYS A 16 -9.95 25.71 9.04
CA LYS A 16 -9.31 24.73 9.92
C LYS A 16 -10.25 23.59 10.28
N HIS A 17 -11.52 23.87 10.55
CA HIS A 17 -12.54 22.87 10.83
C HIS A 17 -12.79 21.96 9.61
N ASP A 18 -12.88 22.53 8.40
CA ASP A 18 -13.00 21.79 7.14
C ASP A 18 -11.77 20.92 6.88
N GLN A 19 -10.58 21.46 7.13
CA GLN A 19 -9.34 20.70 7.02
C GLN A 19 -9.32 19.50 7.98
N VAL A 20 -9.67 19.72 9.25
CA VAL A 20 -9.78 18.64 10.25
C VAL A 20 -10.85 17.62 9.86
N SER A 21 -11.99 18.06 9.36
CA SER A 21 -13.07 17.17 8.90
C SER A 21 -12.64 16.32 7.70
N ARG A 22 -11.93 16.89 6.72
CA ARG A 22 -11.34 16.16 5.59
C ARG A 22 -10.31 15.14 6.06
N TYR A 23 -9.43 15.51 7.00
CA TYR A 23 -8.47 14.56 7.57
C TYR A 23 -9.18 13.43 8.30
N LYS A 24 -10.19 13.72 9.13
CA LYS A 24 -10.99 12.68 9.80
C LYS A 24 -11.64 11.72 8.81
N GLN A 25 -12.31 12.25 7.79
CA GLN A 25 -12.92 11.43 6.73
C GLN A 25 -11.90 10.52 6.03
N LYS A 26 -10.74 11.08 5.67
CA LYS A 26 -9.67 10.33 5.01
C LYS A 26 -9.09 9.25 5.93
N THR A 27 -8.88 9.56 7.20
CA THR A 27 -8.37 8.59 8.18
C THR A 27 -9.37 7.46 8.41
N GLU A 28 -10.66 7.77 8.58
CA GLU A 28 -11.70 6.75 8.73
C GLU A 28 -11.81 5.88 7.48
N TYR A 29 -11.72 6.46 6.28
CA TYR A 29 -11.69 5.70 5.03
C TYR A 29 -10.52 4.71 5.00
N HIS A 30 -9.30 5.16 5.29
CA HIS A 30 -8.13 4.27 5.29
C HIS A 30 -8.18 3.22 6.39
N LYS A 31 -8.78 3.54 7.54
CA LYS A 31 -9.04 2.56 8.61
C LYS A 31 -9.97 1.45 8.14
N GLN A 32 -11.08 1.81 7.48
CA GLN A 32 -12.01 0.82 6.92
C GLN A 32 -11.38 -0.03 5.83
N GLU A 33 -10.59 0.58 4.93
CA GLU A 33 -9.88 -0.16 3.88
C GLU A 33 -8.85 -1.13 4.49
N TYR A 34 -8.10 -0.70 5.50
CA TYR A 34 -7.18 -1.59 6.22
C TYR A 34 -7.90 -2.77 6.88
N GLU A 35 -9.04 -2.53 7.55
CA GLU A 35 -9.85 -3.58 8.15
C GLU A 35 -10.37 -4.57 7.09
N ARG A 36 -10.83 -4.08 5.94
CA ARG A 36 -11.29 -4.92 4.81
C ARG A 36 -10.15 -5.78 4.26
N GLU A 37 -8.99 -5.19 4.01
CA GLU A 37 -7.84 -5.94 3.49
C GLU A 37 -7.33 -6.97 4.51
N SER A 38 -7.32 -6.62 5.80
CA SER A 38 -6.99 -7.56 6.87
C SER A 38 -7.96 -8.74 6.95
N GLN A 39 -9.26 -8.49 6.81
CA GLN A 39 -10.27 -9.55 6.77
C GLN A 39 -10.11 -10.46 5.54
N LYS A 40 -9.87 -9.89 4.36
CA LYS A 40 -9.58 -10.66 3.14
C LYS A 40 -8.35 -11.55 3.33
N LEU A 41 -7.27 -11.00 3.90
CA LEU A 41 -6.04 -11.74 4.17
C LEU A 41 -6.29 -12.90 5.12
N SER A 42 -7.01 -12.67 6.22
CA SER A 42 -7.39 -13.71 7.17
C SER A 42 -8.20 -14.84 6.50
N HIS A 43 -9.18 -14.47 5.68
CA HIS A 43 -9.99 -15.44 4.93
C HIS A 43 -9.17 -16.28 3.95
N ILE A 44 -8.22 -15.66 3.25
CA ILE A 44 -7.30 -16.37 2.35
C ILE A 44 -6.41 -17.33 3.14
N GLN A 45 -5.86 -16.87 4.27
CA GLN A 45 -5.03 -17.72 5.14
C GLN A 45 -5.82 -18.93 5.66
N GLN A 46 -7.06 -18.73 6.10
CA GLN A 46 -7.92 -19.82 6.54
C GLN A 46 -8.15 -20.83 5.41
N LYS A 47 -8.58 -20.37 4.23
CA LYS A 47 -8.79 -21.24 3.07
C LYS A 47 -7.54 -22.00 2.65
N ASN A 48 -6.38 -21.37 2.70
CA ASN A 48 -5.12 -22.02 2.39
C ASN A 48 -4.78 -23.12 3.40
N ASN A 49 -5.01 -22.87 4.69
CA ASN A 49 -4.78 -23.87 5.73
C ASN A 49 -5.72 -25.07 5.56
N GLU A 50 -7.01 -24.82 5.29
CA GLU A 50 -8.00 -25.86 4.99
C GLU A 50 -7.58 -26.69 3.77
N LEU A 51 -7.10 -26.04 2.71
CA LEU A 51 -6.61 -26.71 1.51
C LEU A 51 -5.39 -27.59 1.83
N ILE A 52 -4.40 -27.06 2.55
CA ILE A 52 -3.20 -27.82 2.96
C ILE A 52 -3.59 -29.07 3.76
N GLU A 53 -4.52 -28.93 4.71
CA GLU A 53 -5.00 -30.07 5.51
C GLU A 53 -5.67 -31.13 4.63
N GLN A 54 -6.49 -30.72 3.65
CA GLN A 54 -7.12 -31.64 2.69
C GLN A 54 -6.08 -32.41 1.87
N TYR A 55 -5.05 -31.73 1.34
CA TYR A 55 -3.96 -32.41 0.60
C TYR A 55 -3.20 -33.38 1.49
N GLN A 56 -2.87 -32.99 2.72
CA GLN A 56 -2.18 -33.87 3.67
C GLN A 56 -2.99 -35.13 3.95
N LYS A 57 -4.31 -34.98 4.19
CA LYS A 57 -5.21 -36.12 4.42
C LYS A 57 -5.31 -37.04 3.21
N SER A 58 -5.40 -36.50 2.00
CA SER A 58 -5.41 -37.28 0.76
C SER A 58 -4.10 -38.03 0.56
N LEU A 59 -2.96 -37.37 0.79
CA LEU A 59 -1.64 -37.96 0.69
C LEU A 59 -1.42 -39.09 1.70
N GLU A 60 -1.86 -38.92 2.95
CA GLU A 60 -1.83 -39.98 3.96
C GLU A 60 -2.76 -41.15 3.61
N THR A 61 -3.89 -40.87 2.96
CA THR A 61 -4.82 -41.92 2.47
C THR A 61 -4.20 -42.74 1.35
N LEU A 62 -3.48 -42.10 0.43
CA LEU A 62 -2.81 -42.74 -0.71
C LEU A 62 -1.54 -43.51 -0.31
N LYS A 63 -0.85 -43.09 0.75
CA LYS A 63 0.31 -43.82 1.29
C LYS A 63 -0.07 -45.15 1.95
N LYS A 64 -1.32 -45.31 2.39
CA LYS A 64 -1.76 -46.55 3.03
C LYS A 64 -1.85 -47.66 1.98
N PRO A 65 -1.13 -48.79 2.16
CA PRO A 65 -1.25 -49.89 1.24
C PRO A 65 -2.65 -50.50 1.31
N LEU A 66 -3.28 -50.72 0.16
CA LEU A 66 -4.48 -51.55 0.05
C LEU A 66 -4.06 -53.01 0.03
N ASN A 67 -4.42 -53.75 1.07
CA ASN A 67 -4.29 -55.20 1.08
C ASN A 67 -5.67 -55.83 1.08
N VAL A 68 -6.31 -55.88 -0.09
CA VAL A 68 -7.69 -56.32 -0.24
C VAL A 68 -7.72 -57.85 -0.33
N LYS A 69 -8.37 -58.48 0.65
CA LYS A 69 -8.72 -59.90 0.55
C LYS A 69 -9.99 -60.02 -0.27
N TYR A 70 -9.99 -60.94 -1.24
CA TYR A 70 -11.15 -61.22 -2.05
C TYR A 70 -11.53 -62.70 -1.95
N GLU A 71 -12.82 -62.96 -2.10
CA GLU A 71 -13.39 -64.30 -2.21
C GLU A 71 -13.98 -64.47 -3.61
N HIS A 72 -14.09 -65.70 -4.09
CA HIS A 72 -14.81 -65.95 -5.33
C HIS A 72 -16.30 -66.07 -5.04
N GLU A 73 -17.13 -65.36 -5.81
CA GLU A 73 -18.56 -65.57 -5.75
C GLU A 73 -18.89 -66.97 -6.26
N THR A 74 -19.80 -67.63 -5.56
CA THR A 74 -20.25 -68.98 -5.91
C THR A 74 -21.77 -69.03 -6.00
N GLU A 75 -22.28 -69.70 -7.02
CA GLU A 75 -23.70 -69.93 -7.22
C GLU A 75 -24.03 -71.43 -7.14
N LYS A 76 -25.24 -71.75 -6.66
CA LYS A 76 -25.75 -73.12 -6.65
C LYS A 76 -26.45 -73.41 -7.97
N VAL A 77 -25.87 -74.27 -8.79
CA VAL A 77 -26.39 -74.66 -10.10
C VAL A 77 -26.77 -76.15 -10.11
N GLY A 78 -27.81 -76.50 -10.87
CA GLY A 78 -28.31 -77.88 -11.00
C GLY A 78 -29.81 -78.06 -10.70
N GLY A 79 -30.35 -79.24 -11.01
CA GLY A 79 -31.77 -79.57 -10.90
C GLY A 79 -32.25 -79.96 -9.50
N LEU A 80 -33.54 -80.29 -9.36
CA LEU A 80 -34.21 -80.63 -8.08
C LEU A 80 -33.50 -81.69 -7.22
N PHE A 81 -32.66 -82.54 -7.82
CA PHE A 81 -32.01 -83.67 -7.16
C PHE A 81 -30.48 -83.57 -7.08
N ASN A 82 -29.83 -82.62 -7.77
CA ASN A 82 -28.38 -82.42 -7.72
C ASN A 82 -28.07 -80.91 -7.76
N LYS A 83 -27.51 -80.37 -6.66
CA LYS A 83 -27.01 -78.99 -6.59
C LYS A 83 -25.49 -79.01 -6.43
N GLU A 84 -24.79 -78.38 -7.36
CA GLU A 84 -23.35 -78.16 -7.32
C GLU A 84 -23.08 -76.68 -7.05
N ILE A 85 -22.03 -76.38 -6.27
CA ILE A 85 -21.55 -75.01 -6.06
C ILE A 85 -20.50 -74.73 -7.13
N GLN A 86 -20.78 -73.81 -8.05
CA GLN A 86 -19.85 -73.39 -9.09
C GLN A 86 -19.46 -71.94 -8.88
N LYS A 87 -18.17 -71.63 -9.12
CA LYS A 87 -17.70 -70.23 -9.11
C LYS A 87 -18.30 -69.50 -10.30
N THR A 88 -18.88 -68.32 -10.06
CA THR A 88 -19.50 -67.51 -11.13
C THR A 88 -18.47 -66.80 -12.01
N GLY A 89 -17.19 -66.81 -11.60
CA GLY A 89 -16.12 -66.02 -12.23
C GLY A 89 -15.94 -64.64 -11.62
N ASN A 90 -16.90 -64.17 -10.81
CA ASN A 90 -16.80 -62.91 -10.09
C ASN A 90 -16.00 -63.08 -8.79
N VAL A 91 -15.49 -61.95 -8.29
CA VAL A 91 -14.86 -61.84 -6.97
C VAL A 91 -15.63 -60.85 -6.11
N VAL A 92 -15.70 -61.13 -4.82
CA VAL A 92 -16.37 -60.31 -3.81
C VAL A 92 -15.31 -59.85 -2.82
N ILE A 93 -15.40 -58.59 -2.41
CA ILE A 93 -14.57 -58.00 -1.37
C ILE A 93 -15.47 -57.58 -0.21
N SER A 94 -14.89 -57.39 0.97
CA SER A 94 -15.64 -56.87 2.10
C SER A 94 -16.12 -55.44 1.80
N GLN A 95 -17.25 -55.04 2.39
CA GLN A 95 -17.74 -53.66 2.30
C GLN A 95 -16.70 -52.66 2.85
N GLU A 96 -15.93 -53.08 3.86
CA GLU A 96 -14.87 -52.30 4.48
C GLU A 96 -13.74 -52.02 3.49
N ASP A 97 -13.29 -53.05 2.76
CA ASP A 97 -12.27 -52.93 1.72
C ASP A 97 -12.75 -52.07 0.54
N PHE A 98 -14.00 -52.25 0.12
CA PHE A 98 -14.62 -51.41 -0.92
C PHE A 98 -14.64 -49.93 -0.50
N ASN A 99 -15.07 -49.65 0.72
CA ASN A 99 -15.09 -48.28 1.25
C ASN A 99 -13.68 -47.68 1.37
N ALA A 100 -12.68 -48.49 1.72
CA ALA A 100 -11.29 -48.06 1.75
C ALA A 100 -10.77 -47.74 0.34
N PHE A 101 -11.10 -48.57 -0.65
CA PHE A 101 -10.77 -48.35 -2.05
C PHE A 101 -11.39 -47.06 -2.59
N GLN A 102 -12.67 -46.83 -2.30
CA GLN A 102 -13.37 -45.62 -2.71
C GLN A 102 -12.70 -44.35 -2.16
N LYS A 103 -12.33 -44.35 -0.87
CA LYS A 103 -11.61 -43.21 -0.26
C LYS A 103 -10.25 -42.95 -0.93
N GLN A 104 -9.54 -43.99 -1.36
CA GLN A 104 -8.28 -43.82 -2.08
C GLN A 104 -8.48 -43.28 -3.49
N ILE A 105 -9.53 -43.72 -4.19
CA ILE A 105 -9.88 -43.15 -5.51
C ILE A 105 -10.19 -41.66 -5.38
N GLU A 106 -11.01 -41.27 -4.40
CA GLU A 106 -11.35 -39.87 -4.16
C GLU A 106 -10.11 -39.02 -3.84
N ALA A 107 -9.23 -39.54 -2.98
CA ALA A 107 -7.96 -38.88 -2.67
C ALA A 107 -7.05 -38.75 -3.91
N ALA A 108 -7.00 -39.78 -4.77
CA ALA A 108 -6.22 -39.76 -6.01
C ALA A 108 -6.77 -38.74 -7.00
N GLN A 109 -8.09 -38.69 -7.16
CA GLN A 109 -8.77 -37.73 -8.03
C GLN A 109 -8.49 -36.29 -7.61
N LEU A 110 -8.52 -36.01 -6.29
CA LEU A 110 -8.26 -34.67 -5.76
C LEU A 110 -6.86 -34.14 -6.14
N ILE A 111 -5.84 -35.00 -6.14
CA ILE A 111 -4.45 -34.57 -6.36
C ILE A 111 -3.95 -34.78 -7.79
N LYS A 112 -4.74 -35.46 -8.65
CA LYS A 112 -4.29 -35.96 -9.95
C LYS A 112 -3.81 -34.83 -10.87
N ASP A 113 -4.62 -33.79 -11.02
CA ASP A 113 -4.36 -32.73 -11.98
C ASP A 113 -3.12 -31.92 -11.58
N ASP A 114 -2.97 -31.61 -10.29
CA ASP A 114 -1.78 -30.93 -9.77
C ASP A 114 -0.52 -31.80 -9.89
N TYR A 115 -0.65 -33.10 -9.63
CA TYR A 115 0.44 -34.04 -9.83
C TYR A 115 0.91 -34.05 -11.30
N GLU A 116 -0.01 -34.14 -12.25
CA GLU A 116 0.32 -34.10 -13.68
C GLU A 116 0.89 -32.73 -14.11
N TYR A 117 0.38 -31.64 -13.55
CA TYR A 117 0.93 -30.30 -13.79
C TYR A 117 2.38 -30.16 -13.29
N ILE A 118 2.67 -30.66 -12.08
CA ILE A 118 4.03 -30.65 -11.51
C ILE A 118 4.95 -31.59 -12.27
N LYS A 119 4.48 -32.81 -12.56
CA LYS A 119 5.26 -33.85 -13.25
C LYS A 119 5.61 -33.48 -14.69
N SER A 120 4.75 -32.72 -15.36
CA SER A 120 4.96 -32.31 -16.75
C SER A 120 5.97 -31.17 -16.95
N ASP A 121 6.73 -30.79 -15.90
CA ASP A 121 7.66 -29.64 -15.87
C ASP A 121 7.03 -28.27 -16.19
N LYS A 122 5.72 -28.22 -16.45
CA LYS A 122 4.98 -26.98 -16.71
C LYS A 122 5.08 -26.02 -15.52
N ALA A 123 4.87 -26.52 -14.31
CA ALA A 123 5.04 -25.75 -13.07
C ALA A 123 6.41 -25.07 -12.98
N LEU A 124 7.48 -25.81 -13.29
CA LEU A 124 8.84 -25.29 -13.24
C LEU A 124 9.08 -24.21 -14.31
N ASN A 125 8.56 -24.41 -15.52
CA ASN A 125 8.70 -23.46 -16.62
C ASN A 125 7.91 -22.17 -16.37
N ASP A 126 6.68 -22.28 -15.85
CA ASP A 126 5.85 -21.13 -15.50
C ASP A 126 6.53 -20.29 -14.41
N LEU A 127 7.03 -20.93 -13.35
CA LEU A 127 7.79 -20.26 -12.29
C LEU A 127 9.06 -19.59 -12.82
N LYS A 128 9.82 -20.24 -13.72
CA LYS A 128 10.99 -19.63 -14.35
C LYS A 128 10.61 -18.39 -15.16
N ASN A 129 9.55 -18.47 -15.95
CA ASN A 129 9.07 -17.37 -16.77
C ASN A 129 8.61 -16.18 -15.92
N GLU A 130 7.86 -16.43 -14.85
CA GLU A 130 7.43 -15.39 -13.91
C GLU A 130 8.62 -14.77 -13.18
N ASN A 131 9.57 -15.58 -12.70
CA ASN A 131 10.78 -15.07 -12.05
C ASN A 131 11.60 -14.19 -13.00
N ASN A 132 11.76 -14.58 -14.26
CA ASN A 132 12.43 -13.77 -15.27
C ASN A 132 11.73 -12.42 -15.49
N LYS A 133 10.39 -12.41 -15.62
CA LYS A 133 9.61 -11.16 -15.72
C LYS A 133 9.80 -10.26 -14.50
N LEU A 134 9.73 -10.82 -13.29
CA LEU A 134 9.95 -10.06 -12.06
C LEU A 134 11.37 -9.50 -11.98
N ARG A 135 12.38 -10.24 -12.43
CA ARG A 135 13.77 -9.76 -12.49
C ARG A 135 13.93 -8.59 -13.47
N GLU A 136 13.28 -8.66 -14.63
CA GLU A 136 13.27 -7.54 -15.59
C GLU A 136 12.57 -6.31 -15.00
N GLN A 137 11.40 -6.48 -14.38
CA GLN A 137 10.68 -5.39 -13.73
C GLN A 137 11.49 -4.75 -12.60
N ASN A 138 12.14 -5.57 -11.76
CA ASN A 138 13.01 -5.07 -10.69
C ASN A 138 14.21 -4.29 -11.24
N LYS A 139 14.77 -4.74 -12.37
CA LYS A 139 15.86 -4.02 -13.04
C LYS A 139 15.39 -2.66 -13.55
N ASP A 140 14.26 -2.61 -14.27
CA ASP A 140 13.69 -1.35 -14.79
C ASP A 140 13.33 -0.37 -13.66
N LEU A 141 12.73 -0.88 -12.57
CA LEU A 141 12.44 -0.08 -11.40
C LEU A 141 13.71 0.47 -10.74
N SER A 142 14.76 -0.36 -10.61
CA SER A 142 16.05 0.07 -10.09
C SER A 142 16.68 1.16 -10.96
N GLU A 143 16.64 1.02 -12.29
CA GLU A 143 17.17 2.03 -13.21
C GLU A 143 16.39 3.34 -13.09
N THR A 144 15.07 3.25 -12.98
CA THR A 144 14.19 4.41 -12.77
C THR A 144 14.50 5.11 -11.45
N LEU A 145 14.69 4.36 -10.37
CA LEU A 145 15.09 4.90 -9.06
C LEU A 145 16.46 5.57 -9.12
N SER A 146 17.43 4.99 -9.82
CA SER A 146 18.75 5.61 -10.00
C SER A 146 18.65 6.94 -10.74
N ARG A 147 17.90 7.02 -11.85
CA ARG A 147 17.67 8.27 -12.59
C ARG A 147 16.96 9.32 -11.73
N ALA A 148 15.96 8.91 -10.95
CA ALA A 148 15.26 9.81 -10.03
C ALA A 148 16.21 10.36 -8.96
N ASN A 149 17.10 9.54 -8.41
CA ASN A 149 18.09 9.96 -7.42
C ASN A 149 19.10 10.95 -8.01
N GLU A 150 19.58 10.74 -9.24
CA GLU A 150 20.43 11.70 -9.94
C GLU A 150 19.73 13.03 -10.15
N PHE A 151 18.48 13.02 -10.63
CA PHE A 151 17.68 14.22 -10.79
C PHE A 151 17.48 14.97 -9.47
N ILE A 152 17.21 14.26 -8.37
CA ILE A 152 17.08 14.86 -7.04
C ILE A 152 18.41 15.50 -6.59
N LYS A 153 19.54 14.85 -6.88
CA LYS A 153 20.87 15.37 -6.55
C LYS A 153 21.16 16.67 -7.30
N ASP A 154 20.87 16.72 -8.60
CA ASP A 154 21.03 17.91 -9.42
C ASP A 154 20.13 19.05 -8.95
N ARG A 155 18.84 18.74 -8.71
CA ARG A 155 17.88 19.67 -8.12
C ARG A 155 18.32 20.23 -6.77
N LYS A 156 18.93 19.40 -5.93
CA LYS A 156 19.48 19.83 -4.63
C LYS A 156 20.62 20.83 -4.84
N LYS A 157 21.54 20.56 -5.78
CA LYS A 157 22.63 21.48 -6.14
C LYS A 157 22.10 22.82 -6.64
N ASP A 158 21.09 22.80 -7.51
CA ASP A 158 20.46 24.03 -8.02
C ASP A 158 19.80 24.83 -6.89
N LEU A 159 19.13 24.16 -5.95
CA LEU A 159 18.56 24.80 -4.76
C LEU A 159 19.65 25.41 -3.87
N ASP A 160 20.75 24.71 -3.63
CA ASP A 160 21.87 25.23 -2.83
C ASP A 160 22.50 26.47 -3.49
N ASN A 161 22.67 26.43 -4.82
CA ASN A 161 23.14 27.59 -5.59
C ASN A 161 22.16 28.77 -5.51
N ALA A 162 20.86 28.52 -5.66
CA ALA A 162 19.83 29.54 -5.55
C ALA A 162 19.80 30.16 -4.14
N LEU A 163 19.96 29.35 -3.08
CA LEU A 163 20.07 29.83 -1.71
C LEU A 163 21.29 30.74 -1.52
N ASN A 164 22.43 30.42 -2.15
CA ASN A 164 23.62 31.28 -2.09
C ASN A 164 23.38 32.61 -2.82
N VAL A 165 22.75 32.60 -3.99
CA VAL A 165 22.36 33.83 -4.71
C VAL A 165 21.41 34.69 -3.86
N ILE A 166 20.42 34.07 -3.22
CA ILE A 166 19.49 34.75 -2.31
C ILE A 166 20.25 35.44 -1.16
N LYS A 167 21.25 34.78 -0.55
CA LYS A 167 22.08 35.38 0.51
C LYS A 167 22.84 36.61 -0.01
N VAL A 168 23.47 36.53 -1.18
CA VAL A 168 24.20 37.66 -1.79
C VAL A 168 23.26 38.83 -2.07
N ILE A 169 22.09 38.57 -2.65
CA ILE A 169 21.09 39.61 -2.92
C ILE A 169 20.65 40.30 -1.63
N ARG A 170 20.42 39.52 -0.56
CA ARG A 170 20.08 40.05 0.75
C ARG A 170 21.16 41.01 1.27
N GLU A 171 22.44 40.61 1.24
CA GLU A 171 23.55 41.48 1.68
C GLU A 171 23.65 42.76 0.85
N ILE A 172 23.41 42.69 -0.47
CA ILE A 172 23.36 43.87 -1.33
C ILE A 172 22.23 44.81 -0.90
N PHE A 173 21.05 44.28 -0.61
CA PHE A 173 19.90 45.07 -0.18
C PHE A 173 20.15 45.74 1.18
N GLU A 174 20.74 45.01 2.13
CA GLU A 174 21.16 45.56 3.43
C GLU A 174 22.13 46.74 3.26
N LYS A 175 23.18 46.59 2.43
CA LYS A 175 24.15 47.67 2.16
C LYS A 175 23.53 48.84 1.42
N LEU A 176 22.66 48.56 0.44
CA LEU A 176 21.97 49.59 -0.32
C LEU A 176 21.08 50.45 0.59
N GLU A 177 20.39 49.82 1.54
CA GLU A 177 19.61 50.53 2.55
C GLU A 177 20.49 51.37 3.47
N GLN A 178 21.62 50.84 3.94
CA GLN A 178 22.57 51.60 4.79
C GLN A 178 23.08 52.87 4.10
N VAL A 179 23.30 52.83 2.78
CA VAL A 179 23.78 53.98 2.01
C VAL A 179 22.67 54.98 1.70
N LEU A 180 21.47 54.52 1.33
CA LEU A 180 20.37 55.39 0.90
C LEU A 180 19.50 55.90 2.05
N GLY A 181 19.48 55.18 3.17
CA GLY A 181 18.50 55.33 4.24
C GLY A 181 17.15 54.68 3.89
N ARG A 182 16.44 54.20 4.93
CA ARG A 182 15.19 53.41 4.85
C ARG A 182 14.15 53.98 3.88
N ASN A 183 13.86 55.27 3.99
CA ASN A 183 12.81 55.93 3.18
C ASN A 183 13.12 55.92 1.69
N LYS A 184 14.37 56.20 1.30
CA LYS A 184 14.78 56.22 -0.12
C LYS A 184 14.91 54.80 -0.67
N TYR A 185 15.37 53.85 0.15
CA TYR A 185 15.42 52.43 -0.19
C TYR A 185 14.02 51.86 -0.51
N GLN A 186 13.04 52.10 0.36
CA GLN A 186 11.67 51.61 0.14
C GLN A 186 11.05 52.18 -1.14
N HIS A 187 11.26 53.47 -1.42
CA HIS A 187 10.78 54.09 -2.66
C HIS A 187 11.41 53.42 -3.90
N LEU A 188 12.74 53.26 -3.91
CA LEU A 188 13.46 52.62 -5.00
C LEU A 188 12.99 51.18 -5.24
N MET A 189 12.83 50.39 -4.18
CA MET A 189 12.39 49.00 -4.28
C MET A 189 10.95 48.87 -4.77
N ASN A 190 10.08 49.78 -4.35
CA ASN A 190 8.69 49.84 -4.84
C ASN A 190 8.63 50.26 -6.31
N ASP A 191 9.46 51.21 -6.74
CA ASP A 191 9.53 51.64 -8.14
C ASP A 191 10.03 50.52 -9.05
N VAL A 192 11.11 49.84 -8.65
CA VAL A 192 11.74 48.77 -9.43
C VAL A 192 10.84 47.53 -9.55
N SER A 193 9.94 47.30 -8.59
CA SER A 193 9.01 46.16 -8.62
C SER A 193 7.59 46.48 -9.06
N ARG A 194 7.27 47.76 -9.32
CA ARG A 194 5.92 48.30 -9.50
C ARG A 194 5.02 47.46 -10.42
N ASP A 195 5.58 46.99 -11.54
CA ASP A 195 4.82 46.31 -12.59
C ASP A 195 4.94 44.77 -12.55
N ASN A 196 5.65 44.21 -11.55
CA ASN A 196 5.88 42.78 -11.45
C ASN A 196 5.47 42.24 -10.08
N GLY A 197 4.24 41.69 -10.00
CA GLY A 197 3.70 41.13 -8.77
C GLY A 197 4.51 39.99 -8.14
N ARG A 198 5.34 39.27 -8.90
CA ARG A 198 6.29 38.29 -8.32
C ARG A 198 7.46 39.01 -7.67
N MET A 199 8.00 40.03 -8.32
CA MET A 199 9.10 40.84 -7.80
C MET A 199 8.70 41.61 -6.55
N ILE A 200 7.48 42.14 -6.49
CA ILE A 200 6.92 42.77 -5.28
C ILE A 200 6.98 41.80 -4.10
N LYS A 201 6.51 40.56 -4.29
CA LYS A 201 6.54 39.53 -3.24
C LYS A 201 7.96 39.15 -2.83
N THR A 202 8.88 39.04 -3.79
CA THR A 202 10.29 38.73 -3.53
C THR A 202 10.97 39.85 -2.73
N ILE A 203 10.77 41.11 -3.09
CA ILE A 203 11.30 42.27 -2.36
C ILE A 203 10.71 42.32 -0.94
N GLN A 204 9.39 42.13 -0.79
CA GLN A 204 8.75 42.06 0.52
C GLN A 204 9.30 40.90 1.37
N MET A 205 9.61 39.76 0.76
CA MET A 205 10.23 38.63 1.46
C MET A 205 11.63 39.00 1.97
N PHE A 206 12.46 39.62 1.14
CA PHE A 206 13.78 40.08 1.57
C PHE A 206 13.70 41.15 2.66
N ASP A 207 12.81 42.13 2.50
CA ASP A 207 12.61 43.20 3.48
C ASP A 207 12.18 42.65 4.85
N LYS A 208 11.28 41.65 4.87
CA LYS A 208 10.87 40.93 6.09
C LYS A 208 12.02 40.16 6.75
N GLN A 209 12.92 39.58 5.96
CA GLN A 209 14.06 38.83 6.48
C GLN A 209 15.14 39.73 7.06
N ILE A 210 15.33 40.91 6.47
CA ILE A 210 16.29 41.91 6.93
C ILE A 210 15.76 42.62 8.18
N HIS A 211 14.46 42.97 8.20
CA HIS A 211 13.82 43.72 9.27
C HIS A 211 12.65 42.97 9.91
N PRO A 212 12.88 41.81 10.54
CA PRO A 212 11.79 41.01 11.13
C PRO A 212 10.99 41.77 12.19
N GLU A 213 11.65 42.68 12.93
CA GLU A 213 11.07 43.48 14.01
C GLU A 213 9.98 44.44 13.51
N GLU A 214 10.17 45.09 12.34
CA GLU A 214 9.19 46.02 11.78
C GLU A 214 7.86 45.34 11.41
N TYR A 215 7.91 44.05 11.07
CA TYR A 215 6.74 43.27 10.68
C TYR A 215 6.07 42.61 11.88
N GLN A 216 6.85 42.22 12.91
CA GLN A 216 6.31 41.77 14.18
C GLN A 216 5.60 42.91 14.93
N GLU A 217 6.15 44.12 14.93
CA GLU A 217 5.50 45.29 15.52
C GLU A 217 4.20 45.69 14.79
N LYS A 218 4.17 45.60 13.46
CA LYS A 218 2.96 45.87 12.67
C LYS A 218 1.85 44.87 12.98
N GLU A 219 2.19 43.59 13.17
CA GLU A 219 1.22 42.55 13.57
C GLU A 219 0.73 42.77 15.02
N GLN A 220 1.61 43.14 15.95
CA GLN A 220 1.23 43.45 17.34
C GLN A 220 0.40 44.73 17.47
N LYS A 221 0.75 45.81 16.75
CA LYS A 221 -0.02 47.08 16.72
C LYS A 221 -1.40 46.89 16.08
N ASN A 222 -1.51 46.07 15.04
CA ASN A 222 -2.81 45.71 14.47
C ASN A 222 -3.67 44.92 15.47
N ASN A 223 -3.10 44.00 16.24
CA ASN A 223 -3.84 43.28 17.29
C ASN A 223 -4.25 44.19 18.46
N GLN A 224 -3.45 45.18 18.85
CA GLN A 224 -3.80 46.14 19.90
C GLN A 224 -4.89 47.13 19.48
N ASN A 225 -4.91 47.58 18.22
CA ASN A 225 -5.94 48.50 17.72
C ASN A 225 -7.33 47.86 17.63
N HIS A 226 -7.42 46.54 17.46
CA HIS A 226 -8.70 45.82 17.53
C HIS A 226 -9.25 45.67 18.96
N GLY A 227 -8.43 45.89 19.99
CA GLY A 227 -8.84 45.85 21.41
C GLY A 227 -9.30 47.18 22.00
N ARG A 228 -9.07 48.32 21.32
CA ARG A 228 -9.39 49.66 21.84
C ARG A 228 -10.71 50.26 21.31
N GLY A 229 -11.49 49.49 20.55
CA GLY A 229 -12.80 49.91 20.02
C GLY A 229 -14.00 49.63 20.90
N MET A 230 -13.85 49.02 22.08
CA MET A 230 -14.94 48.79 23.04
C MET A 230 -14.72 49.55 24.34
N SER A 231 -14.86 50.86 24.29
CA SER A 231 -15.14 51.69 25.47
C SER A 231 -15.82 52.98 25.02
N ARG A 232 -17.13 52.88 24.80
CA ARG A 232 -18.18 53.76 25.35
C ARG A 232 -19.55 53.31 24.85
#